data_AF-U7QLB8-F1
#
_entry.id   AF-U7QLB8-F1
#
_cell.length_a   1.000
_cell.length_b   1.000
_cell.length_c   1.000
_cell.angle_alpha   90.00
_cell.angle_beta   90.00
_cell.angle_gamma   90.00
#
_symmetry.space_group_name_H-M   'P 1'
#
loop_
_entity.id
_entity.type
_entity.pdbx_description
1 polymer ?
#
loop_
_entity_poly.entity_id
_entity_poly.type
_entity_poly.pdbx_seq_one_letter_code
_entity_poly.pdbx_strand_id
1 'polypeptide(L)'
;MKIKEIEFSVTVKLRNNESSQLSLRAELEDWEDVEESLAYLQQKVVELSGSEAFILEYLPTRENNQKVVYKLDKTQQVYRNNRKRLDELIDEIKTLENRVTVAKELVERLDSYDCQNTTIKELSEMIETVKNLKGYQNRLRDRIDDKGGYGSDDSSMF
;
A
#
# COMPACT_ATOMS: atom_id res chain seq x y z
N MET A 1 50.80 24.86 35.06
CA MET A 1 50.29 23.49 34.91
C MET A 1 48.80 23.56 35.18
N LYS A 2 47.94 23.25 34.21
CA LYS A 2 46.48 23.28 34.41
C LYS A 2 46.03 21.84 34.59
N ILE A 3 45.82 21.46 35.85
CA ILE A 3 45.28 20.13 36.16
C ILE A 3 43.82 20.11 35.69
N LYS A 4 43.46 19.10 34.90
CA LYS A 4 42.05 18.82 34.56
C LYS A 4 41.55 17.83 35.60
N GLU A 5 40.45 18.13 36.28
CA GLU A 5 39.86 17.21 37.26
C GLU A 5 38.73 16.43 36.58
N ILE A 6 38.74 15.10 36.73
CA ILE A 6 37.61 14.25 36.39
C ILE A 6 36.99 13.70 37.67
N GLU A 7 35.68 13.85 37.79
CA GLU A 7 34.88 13.30 38.88
C GLU A 7 33.95 12.22 38.32
N PHE A 8 34.03 11.04 38.90
CA PHE A 8 33.20 9.89 38.56
C PHE A 8 32.49 9.41 39.82
N SER A 9 31.17 9.27 39.77
CA SER A 9 30.38 8.76 40.90
C SER A 9 29.54 7.56 40.52
N VAL A 10 29.61 6.50 41.33
CA VAL A 10 28.74 5.32 41.25
C VAL A 10 27.82 5.32 42.44
N THR A 11 26.52 5.20 42.17
CA THR A 11 25.51 4.99 43.20
C THR A 11 25.01 3.57 43.14
N VAL A 12 25.26 2.79 44.20
CA VAL A 12 24.76 1.43 44.35
C VAL A 12 23.50 1.48 45.20
N LYS A 13 22.38 0.98 44.66
CA LYS A 13 21.14 0.80 45.42
C LYS A 13 21.18 -0.52 46.19
N LEU A 14 21.01 -0.46 47.50
CA LEU A 14 20.88 -1.60 48.40
C LEU A 14 19.40 -1.99 48.56
N ARG A 15 19.12 -3.22 48.98
CA ARG A 15 17.76 -3.81 49.02
C ARG A 15 16.76 -3.07 49.92
N ASN A 16 17.21 -2.20 50.82
CA ASN A 16 16.38 -1.54 51.84
C ASN A 16 16.09 -0.06 51.55
N ASN A 17 16.04 0.37 50.28
CA ASN A 17 15.98 1.78 49.86
C ASN A 17 17.18 2.63 50.29
N GLU A 18 18.23 2.01 50.80
CA GLU A 18 19.52 2.64 51.05
C GLU A 18 20.31 2.70 49.75
N SER A 19 21.10 3.75 49.56
CA SER A 19 22.05 3.83 48.47
C SER A 19 23.41 4.28 48.98
N SER A 20 24.46 3.63 48.53
CA SER A 20 25.83 4.05 48.78
C SER A 20 26.38 4.70 47.53
N GLN A 21 26.91 5.92 47.66
CA GLN A 21 27.59 6.62 46.59
C GLN A 21 29.10 6.53 46.82
N LEU A 22 29.81 6.03 45.82
CA LEU A 22 31.26 6.11 45.73
C LEU A 22 31.60 7.19 44.71
N SER A 23 32.40 8.18 45.11
CA SER A 23 32.88 9.23 44.21
C SER A 23 34.40 9.15 44.13
N LEU A 24 34.94 9.05 42.92
CA LEU A 24 36.35 9.04 42.60
C LEU A 24 36.68 10.33 41.87
N ARG A 25 37.72 11.02 42.33
CA ARG A 25 38.31 12.18 41.66
C ARG A 25 39.71 11.82 41.23
N ALA A 26 40.01 12.07 39.95
CA ALA A 26 41.35 11.92 39.43
C ALA A 26 41.81 13.25 38.83
N GLU A 27 43.04 13.62 39.18
CA GLU A 27 43.75 14.75 38.61
C GLU A 27 44.48 14.26 37.35
N LEU A 28 44.16 14.86 36.21
CA LEU A 28 44.76 14.53 34.92
C LEU A 28 45.83 15.55 34.56
N GLU A 29 46.89 15.05 33.93
CA GLU A 29 47.93 15.89 33.33
C GLU A 29 47.44 16.55 32.03
N ASP A 30 48.10 17.64 31.62
CA ASP A 30 47.69 18.47 30.48
C ASP A 30 47.60 17.66 29.15
N TRP A 31 48.39 16.58 29.03
CA TRP A 31 48.46 15.70 27.86
C TRP A 31 47.49 14.51 27.91
N GLU A 32 46.83 14.25 29.04
CA GLU A 32 45.89 13.14 29.17
C GLU A 32 44.52 13.52 28.58
N ASP A 33 43.95 12.56 27.84
CA ASP A 33 42.62 12.68 27.26
C ASP A 33 41.56 12.38 28.32
N VAL A 34 40.70 13.36 28.57
CA VAL A 34 39.65 13.29 29.59
C VAL A 34 38.66 12.15 29.32
N GLU A 35 38.29 11.93 28.06
CA GLU A 35 37.31 10.91 27.67
C GLU A 35 37.92 9.50 27.78
N GLU A 36 39.17 9.31 27.35
CA GLU A 36 39.85 8.02 27.46
C GLU A 36 40.15 7.66 28.94
N SER A 37 40.60 8.62 29.73
CA SER A 37 40.86 8.42 31.16
C SER A 37 39.57 8.13 31.95
N LEU A 38 38.47 8.82 31.63
CA LEU A 38 37.17 8.54 32.25
C LEU A 38 36.64 7.16 31.84
N ALA A 39 36.74 6.79 30.56
CA ALA A 39 36.33 5.47 30.08
C ALA A 39 37.12 4.34 30.74
N TYR A 40 38.43 4.52 30.91
CA TYR A 40 39.30 3.58 31.61
C TYR A 40 38.88 3.39 33.07
N LEU A 41 38.61 4.49 33.79
CA LEU A 41 38.13 4.45 35.17
C LEU A 41 36.77 3.74 35.28
N GLN A 42 35.84 4.05 34.38
CA GLN A 42 34.53 3.38 34.31
C GLN A 42 34.66 1.88 34.11
N GLN A 43 35.52 1.46 33.17
CA GLN A 43 35.80 0.04 32.92
C GLN A 43 36.39 -0.63 34.17
N LYS A 44 37.39 -0.02 34.80
CA LYS A 44 38.02 -0.57 36.00
C LYS A 44 37.04 -0.73 37.16
N VAL A 45 36.12 0.21 37.32
CA VAL A 45 35.11 0.13 38.39
C VAL A 45 34.12 -1.02 38.13
N VAL A 46 33.72 -1.26 36.87
CA VAL A 46 32.87 -2.40 36.50
C VAL A 46 33.60 -3.74 36.68
N GLU A 47 34.90 -3.81 36.34
CA GLU A 47 35.73 -4.99 36.59
C GLU A 47 35.84 -5.30 38.09
N LEU A 48 36.08 -4.26 38.91
CA LEU A 48 36.24 -4.38 40.36
C LEU A 48 34.92 -4.65 41.10
N SER A 49 33.77 -4.22 40.55
CA SER A 49 32.46 -4.49 41.15
C SER A 49 32.01 -5.95 40.96
N GLY A 50 32.78 -6.77 40.24
CA GLY A 50 32.40 -8.16 39.92
C GLY A 50 31.15 -8.24 39.05
N SER A 51 30.81 -7.14 38.38
CA SER A 51 29.63 -7.06 37.53
C SER A 51 29.85 -7.82 36.24
N GLU A 52 28.76 -8.28 35.63
CA GLU A 52 28.84 -9.11 34.42
C GLU A 52 29.50 -8.34 33.27
N ALA A 53 30.38 -9.01 32.53
CA ALA A 53 31.19 -8.43 31.47
C ALA A 53 30.36 -7.75 30.36
N PHE A 54 29.10 -8.16 30.18
CA PHE A 54 28.21 -7.55 29.18
C PHE A 54 27.91 -6.07 29.48
N ILE A 55 28.03 -5.61 30.74
CA ILE A 55 27.80 -4.21 31.12
C ILE A 55 28.85 -3.29 30.45
N LEU A 56 30.04 -3.80 30.17
CA LEU A 56 31.09 -3.07 29.47
C LEU A 56 30.67 -2.67 28.04
N GLU A 57 29.74 -3.38 27.40
CA GLU A 57 29.22 -3.03 26.07
C GLU A 57 28.32 -1.79 26.08
N TYR A 58 27.79 -1.43 27.25
CA TYR A 58 26.91 -0.27 27.45
C TYR A 58 27.65 0.95 28.00
N LEU A 59 28.93 0.81 28.36
CA LEU A 59 29.74 1.95 28.77
C LEU A 59 29.95 2.89 27.58
N PRO A 60 29.88 4.23 27.80
CA PRO A 60 30.02 5.23 26.75
C PRO A 60 31.50 5.42 26.37
N THR A 61 32.16 4.35 25.94
CA THR A 61 33.53 4.39 25.41
C THR A 61 33.52 4.81 23.95
N ARG A 62 34.66 5.33 23.46
CA ARG A 62 34.83 5.69 22.04
C ARG A 62 34.46 4.55 21.09
N GLU A 63 34.90 3.33 21.41
CA GLU A 63 34.62 2.14 20.60
C GLU A 63 33.12 1.80 20.59
N ASN A 64 32.48 1.77 21.76
CA ASN A 64 31.06 1.44 21.86
C ASN A 64 30.19 2.51 21.18
N ASN A 65 30.52 3.79 21.37
CA ASN A 65 29.86 4.90 20.69
C ASN A 65 29.98 4.77 19.18
N GLN A 66 31.16 4.39 18.66
CA GLN A 66 31.36 4.17 17.23
C GLN A 66 30.54 2.99 16.70
N LYS A 67 30.42 1.88 17.46
CA LYS A 67 29.54 0.75 17.13
C LYS A 67 28.07 1.18 17.07
N VAL A 68 27.62 2.00 18.01
CA VAL A 68 26.25 2.54 18.05
C VAL A 68 26.01 3.43 16.83
N VAL A 69 26.91 4.36 16.54
CA VAL A 69 26.83 5.23 15.35
C VAL A 69 26.75 4.40 14.07
N TYR A 70 27.58 3.38 13.93
CA TYR A 70 27.57 2.48 12.77
C TYR A 70 26.24 1.73 12.61
N LYS A 71 25.69 1.19 13.71
CA LYS A 71 24.37 0.55 13.70
C LYS A 71 23.28 1.53 13.32
N LEU A 72 23.32 2.76 13.86
CA LEU A 72 22.37 3.82 13.57
C LEU A 72 22.38 4.19 12.09
N ASP A 73 23.56 4.38 11.50
CA ASP A 73 23.72 4.71 10.08
C ASP A 73 23.15 3.60 9.18
N LYS A 74 23.46 2.33 9.48
CA LYS A 74 22.87 1.17 8.80
C LYS A 74 21.35 1.15 8.90
N THR A 75 20.79 1.35 10.08
CA THR A 75 19.34 1.37 10.28
C THR A 75 18.70 2.54 9.52
N GLN A 76 19.32 3.72 9.53
CA GLN A 76 18.85 4.87 8.75
C GLN A 76 18.88 4.59 7.25
N GLN A 77 19.91 3.91 6.75
CA GLN A 77 19.99 3.53 5.34
C GLN A 77 18.87 2.56 4.94
N VAL A 78 18.62 1.54 5.76
CA VAL A 78 17.49 0.60 5.54
C VAL A 78 16.15 1.35 5.54
N TYR A 79 15.95 2.26 6.50
CA TYR A 79 14.74 3.07 6.56
C TYR A 79 14.53 3.91 5.29
N ARG A 80 15.57 4.58 4.80
CA ARG A 80 15.52 5.36 3.55
C ARG A 80 15.16 4.49 2.34
N ASN A 81 15.76 3.31 2.24
CA ASN A 81 15.46 2.38 1.14
C ASN A 81 14.02 1.87 1.19
N ASN A 82 13.55 1.49 2.38
CA ASN A 82 12.17 1.05 2.58
C ASN A 82 11.18 2.17 2.28
N ARG A 83 11.52 3.42 2.63
CA ARG A 83 10.69 4.58 2.31
C ARG A 83 10.55 4.79 0.80
N LYS A 84 11.65 4.73 0.05
CA LYS A 84 11.62 4.81 -1.42
C LYS A 84 10.74 3.73 -2.03
N ARG A 85 10.91 2.48 -1.57
CA ARG A 85 10.11 1.35 -2.06
C ARG A 85 8.62 1.49 -1.72
N LEU A 86 8.29 2.09 -0.57
CA LEU A 86 6.91 2.41 -0.22
C LEU A 86 6.32 3.47 -1.16
N ASP A 87 7.08 4.51 -1.48
CA ASP A 87 6.63 5.57 -2.39
C ASP A 87 6.39 4.99 -3.81
N GLU A 88 7.26 4.08 -4.29
CA GLU A 88 7.07 3.34 -5.55
C GLU A 88 5.77 2.50 -5.55
N LEU A 89 5.53 1.73 -4.48
CA LEU A 89 4.31 0.92 -4.34
C LEU A 89 3.04 1.78 -4.30
N ILE A 90 3.09 2.96 -3.68
CA ILE A 90 1.96 3.89 -3.66
C ILE A 90 1.61 4.34 -5.09
N ASP A 91 2.60 4.62 -5.93
CA ASP A 91 2.36 5.03 -7.32
C ASP A 91 1.87 3.88 -8.20
N GLU A 92 2.33 2.65 -7.96
CA GLU A 92 1.78 1.44 -8.59
C GLU A 92 0.29 1.24 -8.22
N ILE A 93 -0.07 1.42 -6.95
CA ILE A 93 -1.46 1.31 -6.47
C ILE A 93 -2.35 2.33 -7.19
N LYS A 94 -1.96 3.61 -7.25
CA LYS A 94 -2.73 4.64 -7.97
C LYS A 94 -2.94 4.27 -9.45
N THR A 95 -1.91 3.70 -10.07
CA THR A 95 -1.99 3.25 -11.46
C THR A 95 -2.98 2.10 -11.62
N LEU A 96 -2.98 1.14 -10.69
CA LEU A 96 -3.94 0.04 -10.68
C LEU A 96 -5.37 0.52 -10.42
N GLU A 97 -5.58 1.44 -9.49
CA GLU A 97 -6.89 2.03 -9.21
C GLU A 97 -7.47 2.70 -10.47
N ASN A 98 -6.65 3.47 -11.20
CA ASN A 98 -7.06 4.06 -12.47
C ASN A 98 -7.46 3.00 -13.50
N ARG A 99 -6.69 1.90 -13.61
CA ARG A 99 -7.02 0.79 -14.53
C ARG A 99 -8.34 0.11 -14.15
N VAL A 100 -8.62 -0.06 -12.86
CA VAL A 100 -9.88 -0.63 -12.38
C VAL A 100 -11.06 0.29 -12.71
N THR A 101 -10.90 1.60 -12.56
CA THR A 101 -11.93 2.58 -12.93
C THR A 101 -12.25 2.50 -14.42
N VAL A 102 -11.23 2.49 -15.28
CA VAL A 102 -11.41 2.34 -16.74
C VAL A 102 -12.07 0.99 -17.08
N ALA A 103 -11.69 -0.09 -16.40
CA ALA A 103 -12.30 -1.40 -16.62
C ALA A 103 -13.79 -1.40 -16.26
N LYS A 104 -14.20 -0.72 -15.17
CA LYS A 104 -15.62 -0.57 -14.80
C LYS A 104 -16.40 0.17 -15.88
N GLU A 105 -15.87 1.28 -16.39
CA GLU A 105 -16.52 2.03 -17.47
C GLU A 105 -16.68 1.18 -18.74
N LEU A 106 -15.71 0.31 -19.05
CA LEU A 106 -15.80 -0.61 -20.19
C LEU A 106 -16.86 -1.70 -19.98
N VAL A 107 -16.99 -2.24 -18.77
CA VAL A 107 -18.04 -3.21 -18.43
C VAL A 107 -19.42 -2.57 -18.57
N GLU A 108 -19.62 -1.37 -18.02
CA GLU A 108 -20.90 -0.64 -18.14
C GLU A 108 -21.27 -0.37 -19.62
N ARG A 109 -20.27 -0.04 -20.46
CA ARG A 109 -20.49 0.12 -21.91
C ARG A 109 -20.85 -1.19 -22.59
N LEU A 110 -20.19 -2.30 -22.25
CA LEU A 110 -20.51 -3.62 -22.80
C LEU A 110 -21.94 -4.03 -22.46
N ASP A 111 -22.36 -3.86 -21.20
CA ASP A 111 -23.73 -4.12 -20.78
C ASP A 111 -24.73 -3.29 -21.59
N SER A 112 -24.42 -2.01 -21.85
CA SER A 112 -25.27 -1.16 -22.67
C SER A 112 -25.39 -1.64 -24.13
N TYR A 113 -24.31 -2.19 -24.70
CA TYR A 113 -24.32 -2.75 -26.05
C TYR A 113 -25.11 -4.06 -26.12
N ASP A 114 -24.98 -4.92 -25.11
CA ASP A 114 -25.75 -6.16 -25.05
C ASP A 114 -27.26 -5.90 -24.93
N CYS A 115 -27.65 -4.88 -24.15
CA CYS A 115 -29.03 -4.41 -24.11
C CYS A 115 -29.51 -3.93 -25.49
N GLN A 116 -28.75 -3.07 -26.16
CA GLN A 116 -29.11 -2.57 -27.50
C GLN A 116 -29.22 -3.69 -28.53
N ASN A 117 -28.31 -4.65 -28.50
CA ASN A 117 -28.31 -5.79 -29.42
C ASN A 117 -29.55 -6.67 -29.23
N THR A 118 -29.97 -6.89 -27.99
CA THR A 118 -31.21 -7.59 -27.66
C THR A 118 -32.42 -6.86 -28.24
N THR A 119 -32.50 -5.53 -28.04
CA THR A 119 -33.59 -4.71 -28.62
C THR A 119 -33.61 -4.75 -30.15
N ILE A 120 -32.45 -4.70 -30.81
CA ILE A 120 -32.36 -4.80 -32.28
C ILE A 120 -32.86 -6.15 -32.78
N LYS A 121 -32.55 -7.24 -32.06
CA LYS A 121 -33.02 -8.58 -32.41
C LYS A 121 -34.55 -8.67 -32.30
N GLU A 122 -35.13 -8.19 -31.21
CA GLU A 122 -36.59 -8.17 -31.01
C GLU A 122 -37.30 -7.34 -32.09
N LEU A 123 -36.77 -6.16 -32.43
CA LEU A 123 -37.29 -5.33 -33.52
C LEU A 123 -37.23 -6.05 -34.87
N SER A 124 -36.15 -6.79 -35.13
CA SER A 124 -36.00 -7.56 -36.37
C SER A 124 -37.06 -8.68 -36.47
N GLU A 125 -37.32 -9.38 -35.37
CA GLU A 125 -38.38 -10.40 -35.29
C GLU A 125 -39.78 -9.78 -35.47
N MET A 126 -40.04 -8.60 -34.89
CA MET A 126 -41.29 -7.86 -35.11
C MET A 126 -41.48 -7.44 -36.58
N ILE A 127 -40.43 -6.96 -37.25
CA ILE A 127 -40.51 -6.59 -38.68
C ILE A 127 -40.86 -7.82 -39.52
N GLU A 128 -40.28 -8.97 -39.22
CA GLU A 128 -40.54 -10.23 -39.94
C GLU A 128 -42.01 -10.67 -39.79
N THR A 129 -42.55 -10.61 -38.58
CA THR A 129 -43.96 -10.94 -38.32
C THR A 129 -44.92 -10.00 -39.06
N VAL A 130 -44.65 -8.70 -39.09
CA VAL A 130 -45.45 -7.72 -39.84
C VAL A 130 -45.42 -8.00 -41.35
N LYS A 131 -44.25 -8.32 -41.92
CA LYS A 131 -44.13 -8.70 -43.34
C LYS A 131 -44.99 -9.93 -43.66
N ASN A 132 -44.95 -10.94 -42.79
CA ASN A 132 -45.73 -12.17 -42.96
C ASN A 132 -47.24 -11.89 -42.92
N LEU A 133 -47.70 -11.08 -41.96
CA LEU A 133 -49.11 -10.67 -41.86
C LEU A 133 -49.56 -9.88 -43.10
N LYS A 134 -48.74 -8.95 -43.58
CA LYS A 134 -49.05 -8.18 -44.79
C LYS A 134 -49.12 -9.08 -46.03
N GLY A 135 -48.21 -10.05 -46.13
CA GLY A 135 -48.25 -11.07 -47.19
C GLY A 135 -49.49 -11.97 -47.10
N TYR A 136 -49.98 -12.26 -45.90
CA TYR A 136 -51.24 -12.99 -45.69
C TYR A 136 -52.46 -12.14 -46.09
N GLN A 137 -52.48 -10.86 -45.71
CA GLN A 137 -53.53 -9.91 -46.12
C GLN A 137 -53.62 -9.75 -47.63
N ASN A 138 -52.49 -9.60 -48.33
CA ASN A 138 -52.48 -9.52 -49.79
C ASN A 138 -53.08 -10.78 -50.42
N ARG A 139 -52.69 -11.97 -49.94
CA ARG A 139 -53.25 -13.25 -50.42
C ARG A 139 -54.75 -13.39 -50.17
N LEU A 140 -55.26 -12.86 -49.06
CA LEU A 140 -56.70 -12.83 -48.78
C LEU A 140 -57.43 -11.89 -49.74
N ARG A 141 -56.83 -10.73 -50.04
CA ARG A 141 -57.39 -9.74 -50.98
C ARG A 141 -57.49 -10.32 -52.40
N ASP A 142 -56.41 -10.92 -52.89
CA ASP A 142 -56.38 -11.55 -54.23
C ASP A 142 -57.48 -12.64 -54.36
N ARG A 143 -57.70 -13.42 -53.29
CA ARG A 143 -58.77 -14.45 -53.25
C ARG A 143 -60.19 -13.88 -53.20
N ILE A 144 -60.37 -12.65 -52.72
CA ILE A 144 -61.66 -11.96 -52.71
C ILE A 144 -61.91 -11.36 -54.09
N ASP A 145 -60.89 -10.73 -54.69
CA ASP A 145 -60.96 -10.15 -56.02
C ASP A 145 -61.20 -11.22 -57.10
N ASP A 146 -60.58 -12.41 -56.97
CA ASP A 146 -60.83 -13.58 -57.84
C ASP A 146 -62.25 -14.16 -57.71
N LYS A 147 -62.97 -13.87 -56.62
CA LYS A 147 -64.35 -14.32 -56.38
C LYS A 147 -65.41 -13.24 -56.69
N GLY A 148 -64.99 -12.02 -56.99
CA GLY A 148 -65.88 -10.91 -57.37
C GLY A 148 -66.33 -10.90 -58.84
N GLY A 149 -65.82 -11.82 -59.66
CA GLY A 149 -66.09 -11.90 -61.10
C GLY A 149 -67.32 -12.72 -61.50
N TYR A 150 -68.42 -12.68 -60.76
CA TYR A 150 -69.69 -13.24 -61.22
C TYR A 150 -70.84 -12.28 -60.97
N GLY A 151 -71.41 -11.78 -62.08
CA GLY A 151 -72.78 -11.28 -62.10
C GLY A 151 -72.97 -9.91 -62.73
N SER A 152 -72.84 -9.82 -64.06
CA SER A 152 -73.73 -8.98 -64.88
C SER A 152 -73.46 -9.24 -66.36
N ASP A 153 -73.93 -10.37 -66.86
CA ASP A 153 -74.29 -10.55 -68.27
C ASP A 153 -75.33 -11.66 -68.34
N ASP A 154 -76.52 -11.34 -67.82
CA ASP A 154 -77.74 -12.09 -68.14
C ASP A 154 -78.86 -11.08 -68.33
N SER A 155 -78.86 -10.45 -69.51
CA SER A 155 -79.92 -9.54 -69.94
C SER A 155 -80.06 -9.59 -71.45
N SER A 156 -80.73 -10.63 -71.95
CA SER A 156 -81.77 -10.50 -73.00
C SER A 156 -82.40 -11.85 -73.34
N MET A 157 -83.43 -12.22 -72.57
CA MET A 157 -84.62 -12.79 -73.21
C MET A 157 -85.62 -11.65 -73.35
N PHE A 158 -85.88 -11.27 -74.60
CA PHE A 158 -87.10 -10.77 -75.23
C PHE A 158 -86.75 -9.82 -76.39
#